data_AF-A0AAU3JV69-F1
#
_entry.id   AF-A0AAU3JV69-F1
#
_cell.length_a   1.000
_cell.length_b   1.000
_cell.length_c   1.000
_cell.angle_alpha   90.00
_cell.angle_beta   90.00
_cell.angle_gamma   90.00
#
_symmetry.space_group_name_H-M   'P 1'
#
loop_
_entity.id
_entity.type
_entity.pdbx_description
1 polymer ?
#
loop_
_entity_poly.entity_id
_entity_poly.type
_entity_poly.pdbx_seq_one_letter_code
_entity_poly.pdbx_strand_id
1 'polypeptide(L)'
;MTRIYEAVVFSQASLPSAAWDLTSFLENAKSQIQQWGGLLLMLFGAVGMVWGGVLAIKKLMANPQSAGHQQGWVMIALLILVGGALTTGGWSLISTVGSGGQQTITDLGGGTVIVQPVDQFSGFLSGPSK
;
A
#
# COMPACT_ATOMS: atom_id res chain seq x y z
N MET A 1 -56.34 7.00 57.92
CA MET A 1 -54.92 6.71 57.69
C MET A 1 -54.77 6.16 56.28
N THR A 2 -54.30 6.96 55.34
CA THR A 2 -54.03 6.56 53.94
C THR A 2 -52.53 6.66 53.72
N ARG A 3 -51.87 5.53 53.41
CA ARG A 3 -50.44 5.52 53.07
C ARG A 3 -50.30 5.70 51.56
N ILE A 4 -49.53 6.70 51.16
CA ILE A 4 -49.17 6.96 49.77
C ILE A 4 -47.89 6.19 49.51
N TYR A 5 -47.92 5.27 48.54
CA TYR A 5 -46.76 4.49 48.12
C TYR A 5 -46.11 5.25 46.95
N GLU A 6 -44.94 5.87 47.17
CA GLU A 6 -44.13 6.38 46.08
C GLU A 6 -43.44 5.21 45.38
N ALA A 7 -43.83 4.94 44.14
CA ALA A 7 -43.06 4.07 43.26
C ALA A 7 -41.82 4.85 42.78
N VAL A 8 -40.63 4.42 43.19
CA VAL A 8 -39.38 4.96 42.66
C VAL A 8 -39.26 4.50 41.20
N VAL A 9 -39.56 5.40 40.27
CA VAL A 9 -39.33 5.19 38.84
C VAL A 9 -37.83 5.38 38.59
N PHE A 10 -37.11 4.26 38.46
CA PHE A 10 -35.73 4.30 38.01
C PHE A 10 -35.71 4.63 36.51
N SER A 11 -35.51 5.91 36.18
CA SER A 11 -35.12 6.31 34.84
C SER A 11 -33.73 5.74 34.55
N GLN A 12 -33.69 4.67 33.77
CA GLN A 12 -32.44 4.10 33.28
C GLN A 12 -31.81 5.11 32.32
N ALA A 13 -30.83 5.86 32.81
CA ALA A 13 -30.03 6.73 31.96
C ALA A 13 -29.28 5.83 30.97
N SER A 14 -29.69 5.85 29.70
CA SER A 14 -28.94 5.24 28.61
C SER A 14 -27.61 5.97 28.51
N LEU A 15 -26.57 5.40 29.11
CA LEU A 15 -25.21 5.83 28.84
C LEU A 15 -25.01 5.67 27.33
N PRO A 16 -24.55 6.71 26.61
CA PRO A 16 -24.18 6.53 25.23
C PRO A 16 -23.14 5.41 25.23
N SER A 17 -23.49 4.25 24.67
CA SER A 17 -22.49 3.23 24.41
C SER A 17 -21.59 3.86 23.38
N ALA A 18 -20.47 4.42 23.83
CA ALA A 18 -19.35 4.71 22.96
C ALA A 18 -18.90 3.36 22.44
N ALA A 19 -19.53 2.91 21.36
CA ALA A 19 -19.18 1.69 20.68
C ALA A 19 -17.74 1.91 20.23
N TRP A 20 -16.83 1.20 20.91
CA TRP A 20 -15.48 0.98 20.42
C TRP A 20 -15.60 0.16 19.14
N ASP A 21 -15.92 0.84 18.04
CA ASP A 21 -15.94 0.22 16.72
C ASP A 21 -14.50 0.10 16.24
N LEU A 22 -13.98 -1.13 16.34
CA LEU A 22 -12.66 -1.47 15.86
C LEU A 22 -12.49 -1.12 14.37
N THR A 23 -13.57 -1.20 13.59
CA THR A 23 -13.57 -0.85 12.16
C THR A 23 -13.26 0.63 11.99
N SER A 24 -14.03 1.50 12.66
CA SER A 24 -13.79 2.94 12.68
C SER A 24 -12.38 3.29 13.17
N PHE A 25 -11.86 2.62 14.21
CA PHE A 25 -10.49 2.83 14.67
C PHE A 25 -9.46 2.48 13.59
N LEU A 26 -9.59 1.30 12.96
CA LEU A 26 -8.66 0.84 11.93
C LEU A 26 -8.72 1.68 10.66
N GLU A 27 -9.90 2.15 10.25
CA GLU A 27 -10.07 3.06 9.12
C GLU A 27 -9.43 4.42 9.38
N ASN A 28 -9.62 4.96 10.58
CA ASN A 28 -8.96 6.20 11.00
C ASN A 28 -7.44 6.02 11.07
N ALA A 29 -6.96 4.91 11.62
CA ALA A 29 -5.53 4.59 11.68
C ALA A 29 -4.93 4.48 10.27
N LYS A 30 -5.61 3.79 9.35
CA LYS A 30 -5.20 3.68 7.94
C LYS A 30 -5.13 5.06 7.28
N SER A 31 -6.16 5.89 7.47
CA SER A 31 -6.22 7.25 6.93
C SER A 31 -5.05 8.10 7.45
N GLN A 32 -4.79 8.05 8.75
CA GLN A 32 -3.67 8.75 9.38
C GLN A 32 -2.32 8.27 8.83
N ILE A 33 -2.09 6.95 8.73
CA ILE A 33 -0.85 6.40 8.17
C ILE A 33 -0.67 6.87 6.72
N GLN A 34 -1.73 6.89 5.91
CA GLN A 34 -1.67 7.39 4.54
C GLN A 34 -1.31 8.87 4.47
N GLN A 35 -1.88 9.70 5.34
CA GLN A 35 -1.59 11.13 5.40
C GLN A 35 -0.15 11.39 5.85
N TRP A 36 0.26 10.81 6.98
CA TRP A 36 1.60 10.99 7.54
C TRP A 36 2.67 10.35 6.65
N GLY A 37 2.40 9.17 6.11
CA GLY A 37 3.28 8.51 5.14
C GLY A 37 3.45 9.33 3.87
N GLY A 38 2.37 9.90 3.33
CA GLY A 38 2.42 10.81 2.19
C GLY A 38 3.24 12.08 2.47
N LEU A 39 3.02 12.72 3.61
CA LEU A 39 3.78 13.92 4.02
C LEU A 39 5.27 13.63 4.21
N LEU A 40 5.60 12.49 4.84
CA LEU A 40 6.98 12.07 5.04
C LEU A 40 7.67 11.79 3.70
N LEU A 41 7.01 11.07 2.79
CA LEU A 41 7.54 10.82 1.45
C LEU A 41 7.70 12.12 0.65
N MET A 42 6.78 13.08 0.82
CA MET A 42 6.89 14.39 0.20
C MET A 42 8.14 15.13 0.68
N LEU A 43 8.43 15.10 1.99
CA LEU A 43 9.65 15.70 2.55
C LEU A 43 10.91 15.04 1.99
N PHE A 44 10.97 13.71 1.96
CA PHE A 44 12.12 13.00 1.38
C PHE A 44 12.25 13.24 -0.13
N GLY A 45 11.13 13.31 -0.85
CA GLY A 45 11.08 13.65 -2.27
C GLY A 45 11.68 15.03 -2.54
N ALA A 46 11.29 16.03 -1.75
CA ALA A 46 11.80 17.39 -1.86
C ALA A 46 13.30 17.45 -1.58
N VAL A 47 13.78 16.76 -0.54
CA VAL A 47 15.22 16.66 -0.23
C VAL A 47 15.97 16.01 -1.40
N GLY A 48 15.43 14.93 -1.96
CA GLY A 48 15.98 14.27 -3.15
C GLY A 48 16.05 15.21 -4.35
N MET A 49 14.99 15.96 -4.64
CA MET A 49 14.97 16.94 -5.73
C MET A 49 16.03 18.02 -5.56
N VAL A 50 16.15 18.61 -4.37
CA VAL A 50 17.14 19.65 -4.08
C VAL A 50 18.56 19.09 -4.22
N TRP A 51 18.83 17.91 -3.65
CA TRP A 51 20.14 17.28 -3.75
C TRP A 51 20.51 16.90 -5.19
N GLY A 52 19.55 16.38 -5.95
CA GLY A 52 19.70 16.07 -7.37
C GLY A 52 20.03 17.30 -8.20
N GLY A 53 19.34 18.41 -7.95
CA GLY A 53 19.65 19.71 -8.56
C GLY A 53 21.07 20.19 -8.24
N VAL A 54 21.50 20.09 -6.98
CA VAL A 54 22.86 20.45 -6.56
C VAL A 54 23.90 19.58 -7.30
N LEU A 55 23.69 18.27 -7.38
CA LEU A 55 24.60 17.36 -8.10
C LEU A 55 24.63 17.64 -9.60
N ALA A 56 23.48 17.96 -10.21
CA ALA A 56 23.40 18.35 -11.62
C ALA A 56 24.24 19.60 -11.90
N ILE A 57 24.07 20.65 -11.09
CA ILE A 57 24.83 21.90 -11.21
C ILE A 57 26.32 21.64 -10.99
N LYS A 58 26.70 20.87 -9.96
CA LYS A 58 28.11 20.50 -9.70
C LYS A 58 28.72 19.76 -10.88
N LYS A 59 27.95 18.91 -11.57
CA LYS A 59 28.42 18.16 -12.73
C LYS A 59 28.57 19.04 -13.98
N LEU A 60 27.69 20.01 -14.18
CA LEU A 60 27.80 20.99 -15.27
C LEU A 60 29.01 21.91 -15.09
N MET A 61 29.36 22.27 -13.86
CA MET A 61 30.51 23.13 -13.56
C MET A 61 31.84 22.35 -13.46
N ALA A 62 31.82 21.04 -13.62
CA ALA A 62 33.00 20.22 -13.47
C ALA A 62 33.91 20.31 -14.70
N ASN A 63 35.21 20.50 -14.46
CA ASN A 63 36.20 20.35 -15.54
C ASN A 63 36.24 18.89 -16.02
N PRO A 64 36.50 18.64 -17.32
CA PRO A 64 36.48 17.30 -17.92
C PRO A 64 37.43 16.29 -17.23
N GLN A 65 38.48 16.78 -16.59
CA GLN A 65 39.45 15.97 -15.85
C GLN A 65 38.88 15.38 -14.53
N SER A 66 37.87 16.04 -13.94
CA SER A 66 37.21 15.62 -12.69
C SER A 66 35.90 14.85 -12.96
N ALA A 67 35.46 14.80 -14.21
CA ALA A 67 34.17 14.22 -14.60
C ALA A 67 34.07 12.70 -14.33
N GLY A 68 35.20 11.98 -14.34
CA GLY A 68 35.24 10.54 -14.09
C GLY A 68 34.95 10.11 -12.64
N HIS A 69 35.10 11.01 -11.67
CA HIS A 69 34.84 10.72 -10.24
C HIS A 69 33.46 11.19 -9.77
N GLN A 70 32.66 11.78 -10.65
CA GLN A 70 31.36 12.37 -10.30
C GLN A 70 30.21 11.43 -10.61
N GLN A 71 29.17 11.49 -9.76
CA GLN A 71 27.95 10.69 -9.88
C GLN A 71 27.39 10.71 -11.30
N GLY A 72 27.04 9.53 -11.82
CA GLY A 72 26.58 9.35 -13.21
C GLY A 72 25.36 10.21 -13.55
N TRP A 73 25.27 10.70 -14.79
CA TRP A 73 24.13 11.52 -15.24
C TRP A 73 22.79 10.79 -15.08
N VAL A 74 22.79 9.48 -15.33
CA VAL A 74 21.63 8.60 -15.12
C VAL A 74 21.18 8.64 -13.66
N MET A 75 22.11 8.55 -12.71
CA MET A 75 21.77 8.57 -11.29
C MET A 75 21.23 9.93 -10.85
N ILE A 76 21.80 11.03 -11.36
CA ILE A 76 21.30 12.39 -11.07
C ILE A 76 19.88 12.57 -11.62
N ALA A 77 19.65 12.17 -12.87
CA ALA A 77 18.32 12.24 -13.49
C ALA A 77 17.30 11.38 -12.73
N LEU A 78 17.68 10.17 -12.34
CA LEU A 78 16.83 9.28 -11.55
C LEU A 78 16.50 9.87 -10.19
N LEU A 79 17.47 10.50 -9.51
CA LEU A 79 17.26 11.14 -8.22
C LEU A 79 16.26 12.31 -8.31
N ILE A 80 16.32 13.10 -9.38
CA ILE A 80 15.37 14.19 -9.64
C ILE A 80 13.97 13.64 -9.97
N LEU A 81 13.89 12.64 -10.86
CA LEU A 81 12.61 12.04 -11.25
C LEU A 81 11.91 11.35 -10.08
N VAL A 82 12.63 10.52 -9.34
CA VAL A 82 12.11 9.84 -8.15
C VAL A 82 11.80 10.85 -7.05
N GLY A 83 12.67 11.84 -6.82
CA GLY A 83 12.40 12.92 -5.87
C GLY A 83 11.13 13.70 -6.20
N GLY A 84 10.96 14.08 -7.47
CA GLY A 84 9.76 14.78 -7.93
C GLY A 84 8.49 13.94 -7.81
N ALA A 85 8.56 12.67 -8.21
CA ALA A 85 7.44 11.73 -8.09
C ALA A 85 7.03 11.48 -6.64
N LEU A 86 8.01 11.36 -5.72
CA LEU A 86 7.75 11.23 -4.29
C LEU A 86 7.12 12.50 -3.69
N THR A 87 7.47 13.67 -4.19
CA THR A 87 6.92 14.97 -3.74
C THR A 87 5.45 15.13 -4.09
N THR A 88 5.04 14.75 -5.30
CA THR A 88 3.67 15.00 -5.78
C THR A 88 2.70 13.86 -5.56
N GLY A 89 3.20 12.63 -5.33
CA GLY A 89 2.34 11.46 -5.24
C GLY A 89 2.98 10.22 -4.62
N GLY A 90 4.04 10.37 -3.80
CA GLY A 90 4.84 9.26 -3.30
C GLY A 90 4.04 8.13 -2.63
N TRP A 91 3.03 8.46 -1.83
CA TRP A 91 2.17 7.46 -1.21
C TRP A 91 1.35 6.67 -2.22
N SER A 92 0.77 7.35 -3.21
CA SER A 92 -0.01 6.72 -4.29
C SER A 92 0.85 5.78 -5.14
N LEU A 93 2.09 6.17 -5.41
CA LEU A 93 3.05 5.34 -6.13
C LEU A 93 3.38 4.06 -5.37
N ILE A 94 3.70 4.18 -4.07
CA ILE A 94 4.04 3.02 -3.25
C ILE A 94 2.83 2.09 -3.08
N SER A 95 1.62 2.65 -2.85
CA SER A 95 0.42 1.84 -2.68
C SER A 95 0.03 1.11 -3.97
N THR A 96 0.19 1.75 -5.13
CA THR A 96 -0.08 1.14 -6.46
C THR A 96 0.91 0.03 -6.79
N VAL A 97 2.20 0.23 -6.50
CA VAL A 97 3.21 -0.82 -6.69
C VAL A 97 2.97 -2.00 -5.74
N GLY A 98 2.62 -1.72 -4.49
CA GLY A 98 2.29 -2.75 -3.50
C GLY A 98 1.07 -3.59 -3.90
N SER A 99 0.01 -2.96 -4.41
CA SER A 99 -1.19 -3.68 -4.87
C SER A 99 -0.96 -4.47 -6.15
N GLY A 100 -0.13 -3.97 -7.08
CA GLY A 100 0.24 -4.73 -8.29
C GLY A 100 1.02 -6.01 -7.98
N GLY A 101 1.91 -5.98 -6.98
CA GLY A 101 2.61 -7.17 -6.50
C GLY A 101 1.67 -8.20 -5.90
N GLN A 102 0.68 -7.76 -5.11
CA GLN A 102 -0.37 -8.64 -4.58
C GLN A 102 -1.18 -9.30 -5.71
N GLN A 103 -1.54 -8.55 -6.74
CA GLN A 103 -2.26 -9.09 -7.90
C GLN A 103 -1.43 -10.17 -8.61
N THR A 104 -0.13 -9.91 -8.82
CA THR A 104 0.77 -10.87 -9.46
C THR A 104 0.91 -12.15 -8.63
N ILE A 105 1.02 -12.04 -7.30
CA ILE A 105 1.05 -13.21 -6.40
C ILE A 105 -0.27 -13.97 -6.42
N THR A 106 -1.40 -13.26 -6.51
CA THR A 106 -2.73 -13.88 -6.62
C THR A 106 -2.91 -14.60 -7.96
N ASP A 107 -2.42 -14.02 -9.04
CA ASP A 107 -2.51 -14.61 -10.38
C ASP A 107 -1.55 -15.79 -10.57
N LEU A 108 -0.38 -15.77 -9.91
CA LEU A 108 0.59 -16.87 -9.93
C LEU A 108 0.27 -17.97 -8.90
N GLY A 109 -0.26 -17.60 -7.73
CA GLY A 109 -0.64 -18.53 -6.65
C GLY A 109 -2.03 -19.13 -6.81
N GLY A 110 -2.94 -18.43 -7.50
CA GLY A 110 -4.26 -18.90 -7.91
C GLY A 110 -4.27 -19.60 -9.28
N GLY A 111 -3.09 -19.87 -9.84
CA GLY A 111 -2.91 -20.60 -11.10
C GLY A 111 -3.81 -21.83 -11.14
N THR A 112 -4.71 -21.83 -12.12
CA THR A 112 -5.78 -22.81 -12.32
C THR A 112 -5.28 -24.25 -12.16
N VAL A 113 -5.67 -24.92 -11.07
CA VAL A 113 -5.64 -26.37 -11.03
C VAL A 113 -6.73 -26.82 -12.00
N ILE A 114 -6.33 -27.16 -13.23
CA ILE A 114 -7.16 -28.01 -14.07
C ILE A 114 -7.19 -29.37 -13.37
N VAL A 115 -8.17 -29.58 -12.50
CA VAL A 115 -8.55 -30.91 -12.05
C VAL A 115 -9.19 -31.56 -13.27
N GLN A 116 -8.39 -32.27 -14.07
CA GLN A 116 -8.95 -33.22 -15.04
C GLN A 116 -9.68 -34.29 -14.22
N PRO A 117 -11.01 -34.44 -14.34
CA PRO A 117 -11.69 -35.57 -13.73
C PRO A 117 -11.15 -36.85 -14.39
N VAL A 118 -10.68 -37.78 -13.55
CA VAL A 118 -10.08 -39.07 -13.93
C VAL A 118 -11.18 -40.05 -14.40
N ASP A 119 -12.06 -39.60 -15.29
CA ASP A 119 -13.13 -40.45 -15.84
C ASP A 119 -12.74 -41.07 -17.20
N GLN A 120 -11.63 -40.62 -17.80
CA GLN A 120 -11.26 -41.03 -19.17
C GLN A 120 -10.31 -42.25 -19.25
N PHE A 121 -9.83 -42.77 -18.12
CA PHE A 121 -8.95 -43.97 -18.11
C PHE A 121 -9.72 -45.31 -18.21
N SER A 122 -11.04 -45.30 -18.08
CA SER A 122 -11.87 -46.51 -18.19
C SER A 122 -12.07 -47.01 -19.63
N GLY A 123 -11.87 -46.16 -20.64
CA GLY A 123 -12.00 -46.52 -22.06
C GLY A 123 -10.80 -47.25 -22.66
N PHE A 124 -9.63 -47.22 -22.00
CA PHE A 124 -8.41 -47.87 -22.51
C PHE A 124 -8.29 -49.34 -22.09
N LEU A 125 -9.11 -49.78 -21.13
CA LEU A 125 -9.10 -51.17 -20.61
C LEU A 125 -10.17 -52.07 -21.21
N SER A 126 -11.12 -51.55 -21.99
CA SER A 126 -12.01 -52.37 -22.82
C SER A 126 -11.29 -52.74 -24.13
N GLY A 127 -10.42 -53.75 -24.05
CA GLY A 127 -9.90 -54.43 -25.23
C GLY A 127 -11.03 -55.04 -26.09
N PRO A 128 -10.79 -55.30 -27.39
CA PRO A 128 -11.82 -55.80 -28.28
C PRO A 128 -12.25 -57.21 -27.86
N SER A 129 -13.51 -57.36 -27.45
CA SER A 129 -14.16 -58.66 -27.39
C SER A 129 -14.40 -59.14 -28.83
N LYS A 130 -13.93 -60.35 -29.12
CA LYS A 130 -14.17 -61.08 -30.38
C LYS A 130 -15.64 -61.15 -30.75
#